data_AF-A0A8H7PVT6-F1
#
_entry.id   AF-A0A8H7PVT6-F1
#
_cell.length_a   1.000
_cell.length_b   1.000
_cell.length_c   1.000
_cell.angle_alpha   90.00
_cell.angle_beta   90.00
_cell.angle_gamma   90.00
#
_symmetry.space_group_name_H-M   'P 1'
#
loop_
_entity.id
_entity.type
_entity.pdbx_description
1 polymer ?
#
loop_
_entity_poly.entity_id
_entity_poly.type
_entity_poly.pdbx_seq_one_letter_code
_entity_poly.pdbx_strand_id
1 'polypeptide(L)'
;ADSVTIRTRKFLTNRLLQRKQMVVDVIHPGRANVPKDELREKIAKMYKAEKDVVFCFGYKTQFGGGKTTGFALIYDSLESAKKFEPKYRLVRHGLADGSRTARKQRKERKNRAKKYRGTKKAKASGSGKK
;
A
#
# COMPACT_ATOMS: atom_id res chain seq x y z
N ALA A 1 -29.21 1.35 12.85
CA ALA A 1 -27.95 0.82 13.41
C ALA A 1 -27.21 0.12 12.29
N ASP A 2 -26.29 0.84 11.64
CA ASP A 2 -25.61 0.38 10.43
C ASP A 2 -24.47 -0.58 10.80
N SER A 3 -24.83 -1.81 11.18
CA SER A 3 -23.87 -2.84 11.54
C SER A 3 -23.10 -3.29 10.29
N VAL A 4 -21.78 -3.05 10.31
CA VAL A 4 -20.86 -3.58 9.29
C VAL A 4 -20.29 -4.89 9.81
N THR A 5 -20.61 -5.97 9.12
CA THR A 5 -20.13 -7.32 9.43
C THR A 5 -18.97 -7.66 8.52
N ILE A 6 -17.84 -8.07 9.10
CA ILE A 6 -16.64 -8.49 8.36
C ILE A 6 -16.54 -10.01 8.43
N ARG A 7 -16.43 -10.66 7.27
CA ARG A 7 -16.18 -12.09 7.14
C ARG A 7 -14.87 -12.32 6.40
N THR A 8 -14.01 -13.14 6.97
CA THR A 8 -12.71 -13.49 6.39
C THR A 8 -12.77 -14.88 5.76
N ARG A 9 -12.21 -15.02 4.56
CA ARG A 9 -12.23 -16.27 3.78
C ARG A 9 -10.84 -16.53 3.21
N LYS A 10 -10.54 -17.78 2.85
CA LYS A 10 -9.26 -18.19 2.23
C LYS A 10 -8.06 -17.66 3.04
N PHE A 11 -8.12 -17.82 4.36
CA PHE A 11 -7.08 -17.38 5.27
C PHE A 11 -5.85 -18.27 5.13
N LEU A 12 -4.67 -17.66 5.01
CA LEU A 12 -3.40 -18.35 4.93
C LEU A 12 -2.37 -17.60 5.79
N THR A 13 -1.70 -18.33 6.68
CA THR A 13 -0.52 -17.84 7.39
C THR A 13 0.72 -18.12 6.55
N ASN A 14 1.35 -17.08 5.99
CA ASN A 14 2.55 -17.21 5.18
C ASN A 14 3.79 -16.78 5.98
N ARG A 15 4.52 -17.78 6.49
CA ARG A 15 5.73 -17.56 7.31
C ARG A 15 6.91 -16.99 6.53
N LEU A 16 7.04 -17.31 5.25
CA LEU A 16 8.12 -16.78 4.39
C LEU A 16 8.03 -15.26 4.22
N LEU A 17 6.81 -14.72 4.28
CA LEU A 17 6.52 -13.29 4.13
C LEU A 17 6.13 -12.61 5.45
N GLN A 18 6.21 -13.34 6.57
CA GLN A 18 5.87 -12.84 7.92
C GLN A 18 4.51 -12.14 7.96
N ARG A 19 3.51 -12.75 7.32
CA ARG A 19 2.17 -12.18 7.22
C ARG A 19 1.06 -13.21 7.16
N LYS A 20 -0.11 -12.83 7.61
CA LYS A 20 -1.39 -13.49 7.37
C LYS A 20 -2.06 -12.81 6.18
N GLN A 21 -2.57 -13.60 5.25
CA GLN A 21 -3.27 -13.10 4.07
C GLN A 21 -4.66 -13.70 3.97
N MET A 22 -5.64 -12.87 3.63
CA MET A 22 -7.04 -13.29 3.58
C MET A 22 -7.85 -12.47 2.58
N VAL A 23 -8.94 -13.06 2.11
CA VAL A 23 -10.02 -12.35 1.43
C VAL A 23 -10.97 -11.83 2.50
N VAL A 24 -11.37 -10.57 2.37
CA VAL A 24 -12.31 -9.90 3.28
C VAL A 24 -13.59 -9.60 2.54
N ASP A 25 -14.69 -10.18 3.00
CA ASP A 25 -16.04 -9.85 2.60
C ASP A 25 -16.61 -8.89 3.64
N VAL A 26 -17.00 -7.69 3.23
CA VAL A 26 -17.64 -6.66 4.06
C VAL A 26 -19.11 -6.62 3.71
N ILE A 27 -19.96 -6.88 4.70
CA ILE A 27 -21.42 -6.86 4.58
C ILE A 27 -21.90 -5.60 5.29
N HIS A 28 -22.53 -4.68 4.56
CA HIS A 28 -22.92 -3.35 5.01
C HIS A 28 -24.32 -3.00 4.45
N PRO A 29 -25.39 -3.66 4.93
CA PRO A 29 -26.75 -3.45 4.43
C PRO A 29 -27.22 -2.03 4.74
N GLY A 30 -27.85 -1.35 3.77
CA GLY A 30 -28.36 0.02 3.94
C GLY A 30 -27.29 1.11 4.09
N ARG A 31 -26.01 0.74 4.28
CA ARG A 31 -24.87 1.66 4.39
C ARG A 31 -24.09 1.72 3.09
N ALA A 32 -23.61 2.91 2.77
CA ALA A 32 -22.66 3.15 1.69
C ALA A 32 -21.29 2.45 1.94
N ASN A 33 -20.31 2.76 1.10
CA ASN A 33 -18.98 2.17 1.17
C ASN A 33 -18.30 2.43 2.52
N VAL A 34 -17.73 1.38 3.12
CA VAL A 34 -17.01 1.49 4.40
C VAL A 34 -15.59 2.00 4.15
N PRO A 35 -15.12 3.05 4.86
CA PRO A 35 -13.77 3.54 4.70
C PRO A 35 -12.74 2.49 5.13
N LYS A 36 -11.60 2.45 4.43
CA LYS A 36 -10.55 1.46 4.71
C LYS A 36 -9.98 1.58 6.12
N ASP A 37 -9.99 2.78 6.69
CA ASP A 37 -9.44 3.01 8.01
C ASP A 37 -10.28 2.33 9.11
N GLU A 38 -11.61 2.39 9.00
CA GLU A 38 -12.54 1.64 9.86
C GLU A 38 -12.39 0.12 9.66
N LEU A 39 -12.18 -0.34 8.43
CA LEU A 39 -11.93 -1.77 8.15
C LEU A 39 -10.63 -2.25 8.79
N ARG A 40 -9.57 -1.44 8.76
CA ARG A 40 -8.29 -1.76 9.41
C ARG A 40 -8.46 -1.92 10.91
N GLU A 41 -9.19 -1.00 11.56
CA GLU A 41 -9.46 -1.07 13.00
C GLU A 41 -10.24 -2.33 13.38
N LYS A 42 -11.30 -2.65 12.64
CA LYS A 42 -12.11 -3.84 12.90
C LYS A 42 -11.32 -5.13 12.70
N ILE A 43 -10.53 -5.23 11.63
CA ILE A 43 -9.67 -6.40 11.36
C ILE A 43 -8.57 -6.51 12.41
N ALA A 44 -7.94 -5.39 12.78
CA ALA A 44 -6.93 -5.32 13.85
C ALA A 44 -7.48 -5.87 15.17
N LYS A 45 -8.68 -5.41 15.56
CA LYS A 45 -9.37 -5.90 16.76
C LYS A 45 -9.71 -7.39 16.69
N MET A 46 -10.21 -7.88 15.55
CA MET A 46 -10.54 -9.31 15.36
C MET A 46 -9.33 -10.23 15.52
N TYR A 47 -8.17 -9.81 15.00
CA TYR A 47 -6.94 -10.62 14.98
C TYR A 47 -5.93 -10.25 16.05
N LYS A 48 -6.29 -9.37 17.00
CA LYS A 48 -5.40 -8.86 18.06
C LYS A 48 -4.08 -8.34 17.52
N ALA A 49 -4.16 -7.55 16.44
CA ALA A 49 -3.02 -6.92 15.79
C ALA A 49 -3.13 -5.40 15.91
N GLU A 50 -2.04 -4.70 15.67
CA GLU A 50 -2.05 -3.23 15.59
C GLU A 50 -2.61 -2.77 14.24
N LYS A 51 -3.29 -1.62 14.22
CA LYS A 51 -3.86 -1.02 13.01
C LYS A 51 -2.79 -0.78 11.93
N ASP A 52 -1.57 -0.45 12.34
CA ASP A 52 -0.48 -0.04 11.44
C ASP A 52 0.14 -1.19 10.65
N VAL A 53 0.03 -2.42 11.15
CA VAL A 53 0.49 -3.62 10.44
C VAL A 53 -0.59 -4.23 9.53
N VAL A 54 -1.79 -3.65 9.49
CA VAL A 54 -2.92 -4.11 8.66
C VAL A 54 -3.05 -3.29 7.38
N PHE A 55 -2.92 -3.98 6.25
CA PHE A 55 -3.04 -3.40 4.90
C PHE A 55 -4.30 -3.92 4.21
N CYS A 56 -5.20 -3.00 3.87
CA CYS A 56 -6.48 -3.27 3.24
C CYS A 56 -6.48 -2.74 1.80
N PHE A 57 -6.66 -3.60 0.79
CA PHE A 57 -6.61 -3.20 -0.62
C PHE A 57 -7.56 -3.98 -1.51
N GLY A 58 -7.75 -3.49 -2.74
CA GLY A 58 -8.50 -4.21 -3.77
C GLY A 58 -10.00 -4.35 -3.52
N TYR A 59 -10.57 -3.50 -2.66
CA TYR A 59 -12.00 -3.51 -2.37
C TYR A 59 -12.83 -3.14 -3.60
N LYS A 60 -13.79 -4.00 -3.95
CA LYS A 60 -14.75 -3.84 -5.03
C LYS A 60 -16.15 -4.11 -4.49
N THR A 61 -17.03 -3.13 -4.63
CA THR A 61 -18.44 -3.26 -4.25
C THR A 61 -19.18 -4.06 -5.32
N GLN A 62 -20.01 -5.01 -4.93
CA GLN A 62 -20.83 -5.78 -5.87
C GLN A 62 -21.97 -4.93 -6.42
N PHE A 63 -22.42 -5.25 -7.64
CA PHE A 63 -23.64 -4.65 -8.19
C PHE A 63 -24.83 -4.96 -7.28
N GLY A 64 -25.70 -3.97 -7.06
CA GLY A 64 -26.76 -4.03 -6.05
C GLY A 64 -26.34 -3.58 -4.64
N GLY A 65 -25.05 -3.34 -4.40
CA GLY A 65 -24.57 -2.81 -3.12
C GLY A 65 -24.65 -3.81 -1.96
N GLY A 66 -24.52 -3.32 -0.72
CA GLY A 66 -24.63 -4.11 0.51
C GLY A 66 -23.48 -5.10 0.79
N LYS A 67 -22.68 -5.45 -0.22
CA LYS A 67 -21.51 -6.32 -0.11
C LYS A 67 -20.33 -5.79 -0.90
N THR A 68 -19.16 -5.77 -0.25
CA THR A 68 -17.88 -5.42 -0.86
C THR A 68 -16.88 -6.53 -0.60
N THR A 69 -16.09 -6.90 -1.60
CA THR A 69 -15.01 -7.89 -1.44
C THR A 69 -13.65 -7.24 -1.64
N GLY A 70 -12.68 -7.61 -0.83
CA GLY A 70 -11.32 -7.08 -0.89
C GLY A 70 -10.30 -8.04 -0.29
N PHE A 71 -9.09 -7.54 -0.09
CA PHE A 71 -7.99 -8.28 0.50
C PHE A 71 -7.47 -7.56 1.73
N ALA A 72 -7.05 -8.34 2.72
CA ALA A 72 -6.31 -7.85 3.88
C ALA A 72 -5.03 -8.66 4.08
N LEU A 73 -3.96 -7.94 4.43
CA LEU A 73 -2.70 -8.49 4.87
C LEU A 73 -2.44 -7.98 6.29
N ILE A 74 -2.09 -8.89 7.19
CA ILE A 74 -1.70 -8.57 8.55
C ILE A 74 -0.26 -9.04 8.70
N TYR A 75 0.66 -8.09 8.83
CA TYR A 75 2.07 -8.40 9.05
C TYR A 75 2.35 -8.65 10.52
N ASP A 76 3.38 -9.46 10.80
CA ASP A 76 3.85 -9.68 12.17
C ASP A 76 4.61 -8.44 12.70
N SER A 77 5.25 -7.65 11.83
CA SER A 77 5.93 -6.40 12.18
C SER A 77 5.83 -5.32 11.10
N LEU A 78 6.03 -4.06 11.47
CA LEU A 78 6.05 -2.93 10.54
C LEU A 78 7.28 -2.98 9.60
N GLU A 79 8.40 -3.53 10.06
CA GLU A 79 9.61 -3.70 9.25
C GLU A 79 9.36 -4.69 8.10
N SER A 80 8.76 -5.85 8.41
CA SER A 80 8.33 -6.84 7.42
C SER A 80 7.36 -6.23 6.40
N ALA A 81 6.42 -5.41 6.87
CA ALA A 81 5.48 -4.72 5.99
C ALA A 81 6.18 -3.79 4.99
N LYS A 82 7.14 -2.97 5.45
CA LYS A 82 7.92 -2.06 4.59
C LYS A 82 8.80 -2.82 3.58
N LYS A 83 9.32 -3.99 3.96
CA LYS A 83 10.17 -4.82 3.09
C LYS A 83 9.37 -5.50 1.98
N PHE A 84 8.22 -6.07 2.31
CA PHE A 84 7.47 -6.93 1.38
C PHE A 84 6.35 -6.23 0.64
N GLU A 85 5.80 -5.10 1.14
CA GLU A 85 4.73 -4.43 0.40
C GLU A 85 5.22 -3.65 -0.81
N PRO A 86 4.46 -3.68 -1.92
CA PRO A 86 4.69 -2.78 -3.03
C PRO A 86 4.67 -1.31 -2.57
N LYS A 87 5.66 -0.54 -3.03
CA LYS A 87 5.84 0.87 -2.65
C LYS A 87 4.57 1.73 -2.80
N TYR A 88 3.74 1.49 -3.81
CA TYR A 88 2.52 2.27 -4.02
C TYR A 88 1.50 2.09 -2.87
N ARG A 89 1.50 0.95 -2.16
CA ARG A 89 0.64 0.73 -1.00
C ARG A 89 1.19 1.46 0.22
N LEU A 90 2.51 1.41 0.43
CA LEU A 90 3.19 2.16 1.49
C LEU A 90 2.90 3.66 1.36
N VAL A 91 2.95 4.22 0.15
CA VAL A 91 2.63 5.63 -0.10
C VAL A 91 1.17 5.96 0.25
N ARG A 92 0.21 5.09 -0.14
CA ARG A 92 -1.20 5.28 0.20
C ARG A 92 -1.49 5.16 1.69
N HIS A 93 -0.64 4.44 2.42
CA HIS A 93 -0.69 4.30 3.88
C HIS A 93 0.17 5.35 4.61
N GLY A 94 0.80 6.30 3.90
CA GLY A 94 1.63 7.35 4.51
C GLY A 94 2.98 6.88 5.04
N LEU A 95 3.41 5.65 4.73
CA LEU A 95 4.68 5.07 5.21
C LEU A 95 5.87 5.32 4.27
N ALA A 96 5.64 5.89 3.10
CA ALA A 96 6.68 6.18 2.11
C ALA A 96 6.29 7.37 1.23
N ASP A 97 7.28 8.05 0.66
CA ASP A 97 7.06 9.12 -0.30
C ASP A 97 6.90 8.63 -1.74
N GLY A 98 6.03 9.32 -2.46
CA GLY A 98 5.84 9.15 -3.91
C GLY A 98 7.07 9.58 -4.72
N SER A 99 7.26 8.95 -5.87
CA SER A 99 8.31 9.33 -6.83
C SER A 99 7.98 10.71 -7.43
N ARG A 100 8.84 11.70 -7.21
CA ARG A 100 8.62 13.08 -7.67
C ARG A 100 9.11 13.38 -9.09
N THR A 101 10.01 12.57 -9.65
CA THR A 101 10.63 12.88 -10.96
C THR A 101 9.90 12.24 -12.12
N ALA A 102 9.53 13.05 -13.10
CA ALA A 102 8.87 12.60 -14.32
C ALA A 102 9.80 11.71 -15.18
N ARG A 103 9.20 10.74 -15.90
CA ARG A 103 9.94 9.81 -16.77
C ARG A 103 10.77 10.54 -17.83
N LYS A 104 10.22 11.62 -18.41
CA LYS A 104 10.91 12.46 -19.41
C LYS A 104 12.16 13.09 -18.84
N GLN A 105 12.04 13.80 -17.70
CA GLN A 105 13.17 14.46 -17.02
C GLN A 105 14.27 13.46 -16.63
N ARG A 106 13.91 12.26 -16.16
CA ARG A 106 14.88 11.20 -15.83
C ARG A 106 15.65 10.71 -17.07
N LYS A 107 14.96 10.52 -18.19
CA LYS A 107 15.57 10.09 -19.47
C LYS A 107 16.48 11.17 -20.05
N GLU A 108 16.03 12.42 -20.07
CA GLU A 108 16.81 13.56 -20.55
C GLU A 108 18.07 13.78 -19.70
N ARG A 109 17.94 13.73 -18.37
CA ARG A 109 19.09 13.81 -17.45
C ARG A 109 20.11 12.71 -17.72
N LYS A 110 19.66 11.46 -17.94
CA LYS A 110 20.53 10.33 -18.28
C LYS A 110 21.29 10.60 -19.58
N ASN A 111 20.60 11.06 -20.63
CA ASN A 111 21.22 11.32 -21.93
C ASN A 111 22.20 12.50 -21.87
N ARG A 112 21.88 13.57 -21.13
CA ARG A 112 22.79 14.70 -20.89
C ARG A 112 24.05 14.25 -20.14
N ALA A 113 23.90 13.41 -19.11
CA ALA A 113 25.03 12.89 -18.34
C ALA A 113 25.96 11.96 -19.13
N LYS A 114 25.48 11.30 -20.19
CA LYS A 114 26.30 10.47 -21.09
C LYS A 114 27.24 11.27 -21.99
N LYS A 115 26.98 12.58 -22.21
CA LYS A 115 27.82 13.45 -23.04
C LYS A 115 29.17 13.79 -22.40
N TYR A 116 29.31 13.60 -21.09
CA TYR A 116 30.51 13.94 -20.32
C TYR A 116 31.22 12.67 -19.82
N ARG A 117 32.56 12.69 -19.80
CA ARG A 117 33.42 11.61 -19.27
C ARG A 117 34.26 12.10 -18.08
N GLY A 118 34.69 11.18 -17.22
CA GLY A 118 35.56 11.45 -16.07
C GLY A 118 35.01 12.53 -15.13
N THR A 119 35.91 13.37 -14.61
CA THR A 119 35.58 14.48 -13.68
C THR A 119 34.61 15.51 -14.27
N LYS A 120 34.54 15.66 -15.60
CA LYS A 120 33.57 16.56 -16.26
C LYS A 120 32.12 16.15 -16.01
N LYS A 121 31.84 14.86 -15.77
CA LYS A 121 30.50 14.35 -15.44
C LYS A 121 30.02 14.80 -14.06
N ALA A 122 30.93 14.82 -13.07
CA ALA A 122 30.64 15.28 -11.71
C ALA A 122 30.44 16.81 -11.66
N LYS A 123 31.25 17.57 -12.42
CA LYS A 123 31.11 19.04 -12.54
C LYS A 123 29.80 19.46 -13.22
N ALA A 124 29.36 18.76 -14.27
CA ALA A 124 28.11 19.05 -14.97
C ALA A 124 26.83 18.69 -14.16
N SER A 125 26.91 17.77 -13.19
CA SER A 125 25.79 17.48 -12.28
C SER A 125 25.68 18.45 -11.09
N GLY A 126 26.75 19.19 -10.78
CA GLY A 126 26.81 20.13 -9.66
C GLY A 126 26.55 21.59 -10.02
N SER A 127 26.29 21.91 -11.29
CA SER A 127 26.13 23.30 -11.77
C SER A 127 24.75 23.88 -11.45
N GLY A 128 24.37 23.84 -10.17
CA GLY A 128 23.30 24.63 -9.56
C GLY A 128 23.81 25.59 -8.47
N LYS A 129 25.12 25.65 -8.24
CA LYS A 129 25.79 26.69 -7.44
C LYS A 129 26.81 27.39 -8.34
N LYS A 130 26.36 28.47 -8.99
CA LYS A 130 27.21 29.60 -9.35
C LYS A 130 26.69 30.78 -8.56
#